data_AF-A0A3D5AYC1-F1
#
_entry.id   AF-A0A3D5AYC1-F1
#
_cell.length_a   1.000
_cell.length_b   1.000
_cell.length_c   1.000
_cell.angle_alpha   90.00
_cell.angle_beta   90.00
_cell.angle_gamma   90.00
#
_symmetry.space_group_name_H-M   'P 1'
#
loop_
_entity.id
_entity.type
_entity.pdbx_description
1 polymer ?
#
loop_
_entity_poly.entity_id
_entity_poly.type
_entity_poly.pdbx_seq_one_letter_code
_entity_poly.pdbx_strand_id
1 'polypeptide(L)'
;MSFRELLELLSRRIGHHQIPVNPAASELRGLIDSGAVHYELITQIVTALYTGNRCRRLKDPVTQDATFEALEPIRLAVLRAPGTDVDSHALMEAICVEVAHAFDVTAPGAGPAAPSSRGELVRFRRRLRF
;
A
#
# COMPACT_ATOMS: atom_id res chain seq x y z
N MET A 1 18.13 2.71 -3.44
CA MET A 1 17.01 2.07 -4.15
C MET A 1 16.52 3.00 -5.24
N SER A 2 16.28 2.49 -6.46
CA SER A 2 15.65 3.25 -7.55
C SER A 2 14.13 3.17 -7.50
N PHE A 3 13.45 4.06 -8.23
CA PHE A 3 11.98 4.05 -8.34
C PHE A 3 11.43 2.70 -8.84
N ARG A 4 12.05 2.14 -9.87
CA ARG A 4 11.66 0.82 -10.39
C ARG A 4 11.88 -0.30 -9.38
N GLU A 5 13.02 -0.30 -8.69
CA GLU A 5 13.31 -1.28 -7.64
C GLU A 5 12.25 -1.23 -6.52
N LEU A 6 11.82 -0.04 -6.12
CA LEU A 6 10.75 0.13 -5.14
C LEU A 6 9.45 -0.52 -5.62
N LEU A 7 8.99 -0.22 -6.85
CA LEU A 7 7.75 -0.79 -7.36
C LEU A 7 7.82 -2.31 -7.57
N GLU A 8 8.95 -2.82 -8.04
CA GLU A 8 9.18 -4.27 -8.15
C GLU A 8 9.22 -4.95 -6.77
N LEU A 9 9.73 -4.27 -5.74
CA LEU A 9 9.67 -4.75 -4.37
C LEU A 9 8.23 -4.78 -3.86
N LEU A 10 7.47 -3.69 -4.01
CA LEU A 10 6.07 -3.62 -3.60
C LEU A 10 5.20 -4.66 -4.31
N SER A 11 5.38 -4.84 -5.62
CA SER A 11 4.69 -5.88 -6.41
C SER A 11 4.97 -7.28 -5.88
N ARG A 12 6.20 -7.58 -5.49
CA ARG A 12 6.58 -8.88 -4.93
C ARG A 12 6.01 -9.12 -3.54
N ARG A 13 5.96 -8.09 -2.69
CA ARG A 13 5.53 -8.22 -1.29
C ARG A 13 4.02 -8.17 -1.10
N ILE A 14 3.34 -7.29 -1.82
CA ILE A 14 1.88 -7.11 -1.75
C ILE A 14 1.17 -8.08 -2.70
N GLY A 15 1.79 -8.34 -3.86
CA GLY A 15 1.28 -9.27 -4.86
C GLY A 15 1.07 -8.60 -6.22
N HIS A 16 1.38 -9.37 -7.27
CA HIS A 16 1.35 -8.90 -8.64
C HIS A 16 -0.04 -8.45 -9.11
N HIS A 17 -1.12 -9.04 -8.57
CA HIS A 17 -2.49 -8.66 -8.90
C HIS A 17 -2.86 -7.25 -8.42
N GLN A 18 -2.23 -6.77 -7.33
CA GLN A 18 -2.41 -5.41 -6.85
C GLN A 18 -1.54 -4.43 -7.63
N ILE A 19 -0.27 -4.78 -7.85
CA ILE A 19 0.71 -3.91 -8.51
C ILE A 19 1.36 -4.67 -9.68
N PRO A 20 0.68 -4.78 -10.83
CA PRO A 20 1.20 -5.46 -12.00
C PRO A 20 2.20 -4.56 -12.73
N VAL A 21 3.49 -4.69 -12.39
CA VAL A 21 4.58 -3.93 -13.02
C VAL A 21 4.95 -4.58 -14.34
N ASN A 22 4.87 -3.81 -15.43
CA ASN A 22 5.29 -4.23 -16.76
C ASN A 22 6.83 -4.26 -16.87
N PRO A 23 7.46 -5.42 -17.06
CA PRO A 23 8.92 -5.53 -17.11
C PRO A 23 9.53 -4.91 -18.37
N ALA A 24 8.75 -4.65 -19.41
CA ALA A 24 9.21 -4.04 -20.66
C ALA A 24 9.06 -2.51 -20.67
N ALA A 25 8.41 -1.91 -19.66
CA ALA A 25 8.19 -0.47 -19.62
C ALA A 25 9.49 0.31 -19.39
N SER A 26 9.77 1.27 -20.27
CA SER A 26 10.88 2.22 -20.17
C SER A 26 10.47 3.59 -19.62
N GLU A 27 9.17 3.87 -19.60
CA GLU A 27 8.57 5.13 -19.17
C GLU A 27 7.51 4.88 -18.10
N LEU A 28 7.09 5.94 -17.40
CA LEU A 28 6.03 5.86 -16.39
C LEU A 28 4.70 5.40 -17.02
N ARG A 29 4.40 5.88 -18.23
CA ARG A 29 3.20 5.49 -18.96
C ARG A 29 3.34 4.03 -19.39
N GLY A 30 2.38 3.20 -18.98
CA GLY A 30 2.40 1.76 -19.25
C GLY A 30 3.29 0.94 -18.33
N LEU A 31 3.81 1.55 -17.24
CA LEU A 31 4.53 0.83 -16.20
C LEU A 31 3.61 -0.07 -15.37
N ILE A 32 2.39 0.39 -15.11
CA ILE A 32 1.35 -0.41 -14.44
C ILE A 32 0.38 -0.90 -15.49
N ASP A 33 0.12 -2.20 -15.49
CA ASP A 33 -0.92 -2.80 -16.32
C ASP A 33 -2.31 -2.39 -15.80
N SER A 34 -3.23 -2.12 -16.73
CA SER A 34 -4.65 -1.90 -16.46
C SER A 34 -5.36 -3.05 -15.72
N GLY A 35 -4.76 -4.24 -15.67
CA GLY A 35 -5.28 -5.39 -14.92
C GLY A 35 -5.18 -5.31 -13.39
N ALA A 36 -4.66 -4.21 -12.83
CA ALA A 36 -4.56 -4.01 -11.38
C ALA A 36 -5.94 -3.93 -10.71
N VAL A 37 -6.14 -4.63 -9.58
CA VAL A 37 -7.42 -4.68 -8.86
C VAL A 37 -7.93 -3.28 -8.48
N HIS A 38 -7.04 -2.40 -8.03
CA HIS A 38 -7.35 -1.00 -7.72
C HIS A 38 -6.54 -0.06 -8.61
N TYR A 39 -6.67 -0.24 -9.94
CA TYR A 39 -5.86 0.46 -10.95
C TYR A 39 -5.78 1.98 -10.77
N GLU A 40 -6.89 2.66 -10.49
CA GLU A 40 -6.90 4.12 -10.29
C GLU A 40 -6.06 4.53 -9.08
N LEU A 41 -6.23 3.86 -7.94
CA LEU A 41 -5.47 4.13 -6.72
C LEU A 41 -3.98 3.85 -6.93
N ILE A 42 -3.63 2.73 -7.55
CA ILE A 42 -2.24 2.38 -7.84
C ILE A 42 -1.61 3.38 -8.81
N THR A 43 -2.32 3.78 -9.87
CA THR A 43 -1.83 4.78 -10.83
C THR A 43 -1.60 6.12 -10.15
N GLN A 44 -2.49 6.54 -9.25
CA GLN A 44 -2.33 7.75 -8.46
C GLN A 44 -1.09 7.66 -7.55
N ILE A 45 -0.92 6.55 -6.83
CA ILE A 45 0.23 6.30 -5.95
C ILE A 45 1.54 6.33 -6.75
N VAL A 46 1.63 5.55 -7.82
CA VAL A 46 2.82 5.43 -8.67
C VAL A 46 3.21 6.79 -9.26
N THR A 47 2.23 7.57 -9.69
CA THR A 47 2.45 8.93 -10.21
C THR A 47 2.93 9.87 -9.11
N ALA A 48 2.33 9.83 -7.92
CA ALA A 48 2.75 10.65 -6.79
C ALA A 48 4.17 10.30 -6.34
N LEU A 49 4.51 9.03 -6.24
CA LEU A 49 5.86 8.57 -5.91
C LEU A 49 6.90 9.05 -6.92
N TYR A 50 6.58 8.93 -8.22
CA TYR A 50 7.47 9.37 -9.29
C TYR A 50 7.71 10.88 -9.28
N THR A 51 6.61 11.65 -9.16
CA THR A 51 6.67 13.12 -9.19
C THR A 51 7.23 13.72 -7.90
N GLY A 52 6.86 13.17 -6.74
CA GLY A 52 7.36 13.58 -5.42
C GLY A 52 8.87 13.36 -5.26
N ASN A 53 9.39 12.24 -5.75
CA ASN A 53 10.83 11.98 -5.80
C ASN A 53 11.56 12.72 -6.94
N ARG A 54 10.84 13.50 -7.76
CA ARG A 54 11.38 14.24 -8.92
C ARG A 54 12.09 13.34 -9.93
N CYS A 55 11.62 12.12 -10.08
CA CYS A 55 12.15 11.18 -11.07
C CYS A 55 11.90 11.71 -12.49
N ARG A 56 12.91 11.56 -13.35
CA ARG A 56 12.85 11.79 -14.81
C ARG A 56 12.97 10.49 -15.59
N ARG A 57 13.50 9.44 -14.96
CA ARG A 57 13.62 8.08 -15.50
C ARG A 57 13.24 7.07 -14.42
N LEU A 58 12.83 5.87 -14.83
CA LEU A 58 12.45 4.79 -13.90
C LEU A 58 13.61 4.31 -13.00
N LYS A 59 14.85 4.54 -13.41
CA LYS A 59 16.06 4.17 -12.66
C LYS A 59 16.54 5.27 -11.71
N ASP A 60 15.85 6.40 -11.66
CA ASP A 60 16.24 7.49 -10.77
C ASP A 60 16.04 7.07 -9.30
N PRO A 61 16.89 7.57 -8.39
CA PRO A 61 16.83 7.21 -6.98
C PRO A 61 15.56 7.75 -6.33
N VAL A 62 15.06 7.01 -5.34
CA VAL A 62 14.00 7.48 -4.44
C VAL A 62 14.58 7.68 -3.05
N THR A 63 14.07 8.69 -2.34
CA THR A 63 14.44 8.97 -0.95
C THR A 63 13.27 8.68 -0.03
N GLN A 64 13.59 8.37 1.23
CA GLN A 64 12.60 8.08 2.26
C GLN A 64 11.60 9.24 2.41
N ASP A 65 12.10 10.45 2.70
CA ASP A 65 11.27 11.62 2.99
C ASP A 65 10.33 11.95 1.84
N ALA A 66 10.84 12.06 0.62
CA ALA A 66 10.04 12.39 -0.55
C ALA A 66 8.99 11.31 -0.87
N THR A 67 9.30 10.03 -0.60
CA THR A 67 8.34 8.94 -0.77
C THR A 67 7.21 9.03 0.25
N PHE A 68 7.51 9.28 1.53
CA PHE A 68 6.47 9.44 2.54
C PHE A 68 5.62 10.69 2.33
N GLU A 69 6.24 11.83 2.02
CA GLU A 69 5.53 13.08 1.68
C GLU A 69 4.59 12.89 0.49
N ALA A 70 4.99 12.11 -0.52
CA ALA A 70 4.15 11.80 -1.67
C ALA A 70 2.95 10.90 -1.32
N LEU A 71 3.11 9.97 -0.38
CA LEU A 71 2.04 9.03 0.02
C LEU A 71 1.03 9.65 1.00
N GLU A 72 1.48 10.54 1.88
CA GLU A 72 0.66 11.14 2.93
C GLU A 72 -0.70 11.70 2.43
N PRO A 73 -0.77 12.56 1.39
CA PRO A 73 -2.04 13.13 0.96
C PRO A 73 -3.00 12.08 0.40
N ILE A 74 -2.48 11.04 -0.28
CA ILE A 74 -3.29 9.94 -0.82
C ILE A 74 -3.86 9.11 0.33
N ARG A 75 -3.00 8.73 1.28
CA ARG A 75 -3.42 7.98 2.46
C ARG A 75 -4.50 8.73 3.24
N LEU A 76 -4.31 10.03 3.46
CA LEU A 76 -5.29 10.85 4.17
C LEU A 76 -6.63 10.93 3.44
N ALA A 77 -6.62 11.00 2.10
CA ALA A 77 -7.83 10.98 1.29
C ALA A 77 -8.56 9.63 1.41
N VAL A 78 -7.84 8.51 1.34
CA VAL A 78 -8.39 7.16 1.53
C VAL A 78 -9.01 7.00 2.92
N LEU A 79 -8.35 7.51 3.97
CA LEU A 79 -8.84 7.44 5.35
C LEU A 79 -10.07 8.31 5.62
N ARG A 80 -10.19 9.45 4.94
CA ARG A 80 -11.27 10.42 5.16
C ARG A 80 -12.46 10.25 4.23
N ALA A 81 -12.32 9.50 3.15
CA ALA A 81 -13.40 9.31 2.20
C ALA A 81 -14.56 8.53 2.86
N PRO A 82 -15.81 9.04 2.76
CA PRO A 82 -16.96 8.49 3.50
C PRO A 82 -17.42 7.12 3.01
N GLY A 83 -16.95 6.68 1.84
CA GLY A 83 -17.32 5.41 1.22
C GLY A 83 -16.12 4.66 0.65
N THR A 84 -14.94 4.80 1.29
CA THR A 84 -13.75 4.03 0.88
C THR A 84 -14.04 2.54 1.01
N ASP A 85 -13.78 1.83 -0.08
CA ASP A 85 -13.80 0.37 -0.10
C ASP A 85 -12.78 -0.22 0.89
N VAL A 86 -13.16 -1.31 1.56
CA VAL A 86 -12.34 -1.94 2.61
C VAL A 86 -11.03 -2.47 2.03
N ASP A 87 -11.07 -3.03 0.81
CA ASP A 87 -9.88 -3.57 0.16
C ASP A 87 -8.93 -2.45 -0.28
N SER A 88 -9.47 -1.33 -0.78
CA SER A 88 -8.69 -0.13 -1.09
C SER A 88 -7.99 0.46 0.14
N HIS A 89 -8.69 0.49 1.28
CA HIS A 89 -8.11 0.89 2.56
C HIS A 89 -6.99 -0.07 2.99
N ALA A 90 -7.25 -1.38 2.95
CA ALA A 90 -6.26 -2.40 3.31
C ALA A 90 -5.02 -2.34 2.41
N LEU A 91 -5.21 -2.12 1.11
CA LEU A 91 -4.12 -1.95 0.15
C LEU A 91 -3.27 -0.72 0.48
N MET A 92 -3.90 0.42 0.77
CA MET A 92 -3.17 1.65 1.11
C MET A 92 -2.30 1.45 2.37
N GLU A 93 -2.84 0.83 3.42
CA GLU A 93 -2.05 0.52 4.63
C GLU A 93 -0.93 -0.48 4.34
N ALA A 94 -1.18 -1.52 3.54
CA ALA A 94 -0.15 -2.47 3.13
C ALA A 94 0.99 -1.78 2.36
N ILE A 95 0.67 -0.85 1.46
CA ILE A 95 1.68 -0.05 0.74
C ILE A 95 2.51 0.78 1.73
N CYS A 96 1.88 1.46 2.69
CA CYS A 96 2.61 2.25 3.68
C CYS A 96 3.56 1.39 4.53
N VAL A 97 3.10 0.21 4.96
CA VAL A 97 3.92 -0.74 5.74
C VAL A 97 5.11 -1.23 4.90
N GLU A 98 4.88 -1.66 3.66
CA GLU A 98 5.97 -2.19 2.84
C GLU A 98 6.95 -1.11 2.36
N VAL A 99 6.49 0.12 2.15
CA VAL A 99 7.37 1.27 1.92
C VAL A 99 8.23 1.54 3.16
N ALA A 100 7.65 1.53 4.36
CA ALA A 100 8.41 1.68 5.60
C ALA A 100 9.47 0.59 5.75
N HIS A 101 9.13 -0.67 5.46
CA HIS A 101 10.09 -1.77 5.45
C HIS A 101 11.17 -1.61 4.37
N ALA A 102 10.84 -1.08 3.19
CA ALA A 102 11.81 -0.87 2.11
C ALA A 102 12.87 0.18 2.45
N PHE A 103 12.57 1.11 3.37
CA PHE A 103 13.50 2.12 3.87
C PHE A 103 14.02 1.81 5.28
N ASP A 104 13.85 0.58 5.77
CA ASP A 104 14.26 0.16 7.12
C ASP A 104 13.72 1.06 8.25
N VAL A 105 12.56 1.67 8.02
CA VAL A 105 11.85 2.44 9.03
C VAL A 105 11.14 1.44 9.94
N THR A 106 11.83 1.00 10.98
CA THR A 106 11.17 0.35 12.10
C THR A 106 10.20 1.35 12.70
N ALA A 107 8.91 1.15 12.49
CA ALA A 107 7.89 1.74 13.35
C ALA A 107 8.32 1.46 14.81
N PRO A 108 8.31 2.45 15.72
CA PRO A 108 8.53 2.18 17.13
C PRO A 108 7.52 1.12 17.52
N GLY A 109 8.02 -0.07 17.87
CA GLY A 109 7.20 -1.25 18.01
C GLY A 109 6.01 -0.95 18.91
N ALA A 110 4.80 -0.99 18.33
CA ALA A 110 3.65 -1.38 19.10
C ALA A 110 3.93 -2.82 19.51
N GLY A 111 4.62 -3.00 20.64
CA GLY A 111 4.68 -4.29 21.32
C GLY A 111 3.26 -4.82 21.44
N PRO A 112 3.05 -6.13 21.34
CA PRO A 112 1.71 -6.71 21.29
C PRO A 112 0.90 -6.14 22.45
N ALA A 113 -0.13 -5.35 22.13
CA ALA A 113 -1.07 -4.92 23.14
C ALA A 113 -1.63 -6.20 23.77
N ALA A 114 -1.39 -6.37 25.07
CA ALA A 114 -1.89 -7.52 25.80
C ALA A 114 -3.39 -7.65 25.49
N PRO A 115 -3.87 -8.86 25.13
CA PRO A 115 -5.27 -9.03 24.81
C PRO A 115 -6.09 -8.58 26.02
N SER A 116 -6.89 -7.53 25.85
CA SER A 116 -7.79 -7.10 26.91
C SER A 116 -8.74 -8.25 27.16
N SER A 117 -8.71 -8.83 28.36
CA SER A 117 -9.48 -10.02 28.76
C SER A 117 -10.98 -9.75 28.92
N ARG A 118 -11.54 -8.80 28.16
CA ARG A 118 -12.95 -8.37 28.21
C ARG A 118 -13.76 -8.77 26.98
N GLY A 119 -13.31 -9.77 26.22
CA GLY A 119 -14.16 -10.45 25.24
C GLY A 119 -14.99 -11.52 25.94
N GLU A 120 -16.24 -11.21 26.28
CA GLU A 120 -17.20 -12.24 26.69
C GLU A 120 -17.50 -13.14 25.49
N LEU A 121 -17.17 -14.43 25.60
CA LEU A 121 -17.49 -15.44 24.59
C LEU A 121 -19.01 -15.65 24.57
N VAL A 122 -19.72 -14.95 23.67
CA VAL A 122 -21.15 -15.17 23.45
C VAL A 122 -21.33 -16.55 22.79
N ARG A 123 -21.77 -17.53 23.58
CA ARG A 123 -22.14 -18.85 23.06
C ARG A 123 -23.44 -18.74 22.27
N PHE A 124 -23.39 -19.01 20.97
CA PHE A 124 -24.58 -19.22 20.15
C PHE A 124 -25.34 -20.44 20.68
N ARG A 125 -26.44 -20.20 21.42
CA ARG A 125 -27.38 -21.26 21.79
C ARG A 125 -28.23 -21.61 20.57
N ARG A 126 -27.91 -22.70 19.88
CA ARG A 126 -28.83 -23.35 18.94
C ARG A 126 -30.08 -23.79 19.72
N ARG A 127 -31.21 -23.10 19.53
CA ARG A 127 -32.52 -23.64 19.93
C ARG A 127 -32.92 -24.66 18.86
N LEU A 128 -32.70 -25.95 19.16
CA LEU A 128 -33.40 -27.02 18.46
C LEU A 128 -34.87 -26.92 18.88
N ARG A 129 -35.74 -26.47 17.97
CA ARG A 129 -37.18 -26.64 18.11
C ARG A 129 -37.49 -28.07 17.67
N PHE A 130 -37.96 -28.89 18.59
CA PHE A 130 -38.71 -30.11 18.29
C PHE A 130 -40.19 -29.77 18.31
#